data_AF-A0A3A1XHI7-F1
#
_entry.id   AF-A0A3A1XHI7-F1
#
_cell.length_a   1.000
_cell.length_b   1.000
_cell.length_c   1.000
_cell.angle_alpha   90.00
_cell.angle_beta   90.00
_cell.angle_gamma   90.00
#
_symmetry.space_group_name_H-M   'P 1'
#
loop_
_entity.id
_entity.type
_entity.pdbx_description
1 polymer ?
#
loop_
_entity_poly.entity_id
_entity_poly.type
_entity_poly.pdbx_seq_one_letter_code
_entity_poly.pdbx_strand_id
1 'polypeptide(L)'
;NDKFYQFLFNSFVNMEQAMADDASIYVFHADTEGLNFRKAFQDAGFYLSGCCIWKKPSLVLGRSPYQWQHEPCLYGWKKKGKHKWYAGRKETSVWEFEKPKKNADHPTMKPIALLAYPIKNSSMTNSLVLDPFAGSGSTLIACEQTGRICYAIELDEKYCDVIVKRYIEQIGNDKSVKVLRGGKEYSFTEVCTNK
;
A
#
# COMPACT_ATOMS: atom_id res chain seq x y z
N ASN A 1 -8.18 -16.71 14.67
CA ASN A 1 -9.45 -15.96 14.77
C ASN A 1 -10.12 -16.02 13.41
N ASP A 2 -11.19 -16.78 13.28
CA ASP A 2 -11.79 -17.10 11.98
C ASP A 2 -12.32 -15.86 11.27
N LYS A 3 -12.85 -14.86 12.00
CA LYS A 3 -13.36 -13.62 11.40
C LYS A 3 -12.26 -12.83 10.70
N PHE A 4 -11.07 -12.75 11.30
CA PHE A 4 -9.95 -12.02 10.73
C PHE A 4 -9.38 -12.74 9.49
N TYR A 5 -9.26 -14.06 9.55
CA TYR A 5 -8.91 -14.85 8.37
C TYR A 5 -9.92 -14.65 7.23
N GLN A 6 -11.22 -14.71 7.51
CA GLN A 6 -12.26 -14.52 6.49
C GLN A 6 -12.21 -13.13 5.86
N PHE A 7 -11.96 -12.09 6.66
CA PHE A 7 -11.71 -10.74 6.15
C PHE A 7 -10.53 -10.73 5.17
N LEU A 8 -9.36 -11.26 5.58
CA LEU A 8 -8.17 -11.31 4.73
C LEU A 8 -8.41 -12.12 3.46
N PHE A 9 -9.07 -13.27 3.57
CA PHE A 9 -9.39 -14.13 2.43
C PHE A 9 -10.26 -13.40 1.41
N ASN A 10 -11.36 -12.78 1.85
CA ASN A 10 -12.25 -12.02 0.97
C ASN A 10 -11.53 -10.83 0.32
N SER A 11 -10.72 -10.09 1.08
CA SER A 11 -9.92 -8.99 0.55
C SER A 11 -8.93 -9.48 -0.51
N PHE A 12 -8.21 -10.58 -0.26
CA PHE A 12 -7.26 -11.13 -1.23
C PHE A 12 -7.93 -11.72 -2.46
N VAL A 13 -9.10 -12.35 -2.35
CA VAL A 13 -9.88 -12.81 -3.52
C VAL A 13 -10.25 -11.64 -4.42
N ASN A 14 -10.72 -10.53 -3.85
CA ASN A 14 -11.04 -9.33 -4.62
C ASN A 14 -9.80 -8.74 -5.30
N MET A 15 -8.66 -8.70 -4.61
CA MET A 15 -7.39 -8.26 -5.22
C MET A 15 -6.94 -9.19 -6.34
N GLU A 16 -7.01 -10.51 -6.15
CA GLU A 16 -6.64 -11.50 -7.15
C GLU A 16 -7.47 -11.34 -8.43
N GLN A 17 -8.79 -11.13 -8.29
CA GLN A 17 -9.68 -10.92 -9.42
C GLN A 17 -9.43 -9.60 -10.15
N ALA A 18 -9.08 -8.53 -9.43
CA ALA A 18 -8.82 -7.21 -10.02
C ALA A 18 -7.43 -7.08 -10.65
N MET A 19 -6.46 -7.88 -10.21
CA MET A 19 -5.08 -7.84 -10.72
C MET A 19 -4.99 -8.33 -12.17
N ALA A 20 -4.09 -7.77 -12.96
CA ALA A 20 -3.69 -8.37 -14.23
C ALA A 20 -2.95 -9.70 -13.99
N ASP A 21 -2.95 -10.59 -14.99
CA ASP A 21 -2.33 -11.92 -14.87
C ASP A 21 -0.81 -11.86 -14.72
N ASP A 22 -0.17 -10.74 -15.04
CA ASP A 22 1.26 -10.53 -14.89
C ASP A 22 1.66 -9.58 -13.75
N ALA A 23 0.69 -9.17 -12.92
CA ALA A 23 0.92 -8.26 -11.82
C ALA A 23 1.53 -8.94 -10.58
N SER A 24 2.33 -8.18 -9.85
CA SER A 24 2.84 -8.53 -8.53
C SER A 24 1.98 -7.94 -7.42
N ILE A 25 1.96 -8.58 -6.25
CA ILE A 25 1.32 -8.09 -5.03
C ILE A 25 2.34 -7.99 -3.89
N TYR A 26 2.20 -6.95 -3.08
CA TYR A 26 2.99 -6.69 -1.87
C TYR A 26 2.06 -6.45 -0.69
N VAL A 27 2.24 -7.20 0.40
CA VAL A 27 1.34 -7.12 1.58
C VAL A 27 2.16 -6.97 2.85
N PHE A 28 2.26 -5.73 3.33
CA PHE A 28 2.79 -5.46 4.67
C PHE A 28 1.82 -5.96 5.74
N HIS A 29 2.34 -6.61 6.78
CA HIS A 29 1.50 -7.14 7.84
C HIS A 29 2.20 -7.15 9.22
N ALA A 30 1.43 -7.36 10.28
CA ALA A 30 1.96 -7.67 11.59
C ALA A 30 2.41 -9.13 11.65
N ASP A 31 3.63 -9.39 12.12
CA ASP A 31 4.19 -10.76 12.16
C ASP A 31 3.41 -11.68 13.11
N THR A 32 2.82 -11.13 14.17
CA THR A 32 1.94 -11.87 15.09
C THR A 32 0.73 -12.52 14.40
N GLU A 33 0.32 -11.99 13.25
CA GLU A 33 -0.78 -12.54 12.43
C GLU A 33 -0.27 -13.24 11.15
N GLY A 34 1.04 -13.49 11.04
CA GLY A 34 1.68 -14.00 9.83
C GLY A 34 1.08 -15.31 9.31
N LEU A 35 0.60 -16.18 10.21
CA LEU A 35 -0.09 -17.41 9.81
C LEU A 35 -1.39 -17.12 9.05
N ASN A 36 -2.22 -16.19 9.55
CA ASN A 36 -3.49 -15.84 8.92
C ASN A 36 -3.28 -15.17 7.56
N PHE A 37 -2.31 -14.26 7.47
CA PHE A 37 -1.95 -13.60 6.21
C PHE A 37 -1.47 -14.60 5.17
N ARG A 38 -0.50 -15.47 5.50
CA ARG A 38 0.07 -16.44 4.56
C ARG A 38 -0.98 -17.44 4.08
N LYS A 39 -1.80 -17.95 5.01
CA LYS A 39 -2.88 -18.88 4.68
C LYS A 39 -3.90 -18.24 3.74
N ALA A 40 -4.46 -17.08 4.11
CA ALA A 40 -5.44 -16.39 3.29
C ALA A 40 -4.89 -16.00 1.91
N PHE A 41 -3.62 -15.57 1.84
CA PHE A 41 -2.95 -15.23 0.58
C PHE A 41 -2.85 -16.42 -0.37
N GLN A 42 -2.44 -17.59 0.14
CA GLN A 42 -2.35 -18.82 -0.64
C GLN A 42 -3.73 -19.35 -1.06
N ASP A 43 -4.69 -19.34 -0.14
CA ASP A 43 -6.06 -19.82 -0.37
C ASP A 43 -6.79 -18.95 -1.40
N ALA A 44 -6.55 -17.64 -1.41
CA ALA A 44 -7.13 -16.70 -2.37
C ALA A 44 -6.60 -16.85 -3.81
N GLY A 45 -5.56 -17.67 -4.03
CA GLY A 45 -5.04 -17.97 -5.38
C GLY A 45 -3.68 -17.37 -5.69
N PHE A 46 -2.99 -16.76 -4.73
CA PHE A 46 -1.64 -16.23 -4.95
C PHE A 46 -0.54 -17.27 -4.71
N TYR A 47 0.50 -17.20 -5.54
CA TYR A 47 1.77 -17.85 -5.29
C TYR A 47 2.61 -16.94 -4.39
N LEU A 48 2.95 -17.43 -3.20
CA LEU A 48 3.80 -16.72 -2.25
C LEU A 48 5.27 -16.95 -2.62
N SER A 49 5.88 -15.98 -3.30
CA SER A 49 7.28 -16.07 -3.70
C SER A 49 8.25 -15.88 -2.55
N GLY A 50 7.90 -15.04 -1.58
CA GLY A 50 8.78 -14.72 -0.48
C GLY A 50 8.18 -13.73 0.51
N CYS A 51 8.97 -13.40 1.51
CA CYS A 51 8.66 -12.37 2.49
C CYS A 51 9.84 -11.40 2.54
N CYS A 52 9.61 -10.17 2.08
CA CYS A 52 10.53 -9.07 2.25
C CYS A 52 10.40 -8.51 3.68
N ILE A 53 11.44 -7.84 4.15
CA ILE A 53 11.54 -7.27 5.49
C ILE A 53 11.92 -5.81 5.34
N TRP A 54 11.04 -4.90 5.74
CA TRP A 54 11.45 -3.52 5.97
C TRP A 54 12.13 -3.42 7.33
N LYS A 55 13.44 -3.19 7.34
CA LYS A 55 14.22 -2.90 8.54
C LYS A 55 14.09 -1.41 8.88
N LYS A 56 13.63 -1.13 10.08
CA LYS A 56 13.39 0.23 10.60
C LYS A 56 14.69 0.77 11.22
N PRO A 57 14.98 2.07 11.12
CA PRO A 57 16.19 2.65 11.70
C PRO A 57 16.19 2.58 13.23
N SER A 58 15.03 2.63 13.86
CA SER A 58 14.83 2.50 15.30
C SER A 58 13.82 1.40 15.62
N LEU A 59 13.98 0.82 16.82
CA LEU A 59 13.00 -0.10 17.38
C LEU A 59 11.71 0.63 17.77
N VAL A 60 10.60 -0.10 17.74
CA VAL A 60 9.31 0.32 18.27
C VAL A 60 9.13 -0.34 19.63
N LEU A 61 9.05 0.48 20.69
CA LEU A 61 8.82 0.00 22.04
C LEU A 61 7.40 -0.55 22.18
N GLY A 62 7.30 -1.77 22.70
CA GLY A 62 6.06 -2.46 23.03
C GLY A 62 6.22 -3.27 24.32
N ARG A 63 5.18 -4.06 24.64
CA ARG A 63 5.15 -4.88 25.87
C ARG A 63 5.93 -6.20 25.76
N SER A 64 6.38 -6.54 24.56
CA SER A 64 7.18 -7.74 24.29
C SER A 64 8.62 -7.57 24.83
N PRO A 65 9.28 -8.65 25.29
CA PRO A 65 10.72 -8.62 25.58
C PRO A 65 11.56 -8.24 24.35
N TYR A 66 11.15 -8.68 23.16
CA TYR A 66 11.75 -8.29 21.89
C TYR A 66 11.01 -7.11 21.29
N GLN A 67 11.74 -6.02 21.03
CA GLN A 67 11.20 -4.81 20.43
C GLN A 67 11.25 -4.92 18.91
N TRP A 68 10.16 -4.54 18.24
CA TRP A 68 10.07 -4.65 16.79
C TRP A 68 10.95 -3.61 16.11
N GLN A 69 11.94 -4.04 15.33
CA GLN A 69 12.75 -3.18 14.46
C GLN A 69 12.51 -3.49 12.98
N HIS A 70 11.44 -4.22 12.66
CA HIS A 70 11.13 -4.56 11.28
C HIS A 70 9.64 -4.67 11.04
N GLU A 71 9.28 -4.80 9.76
CA GLU A 71 7.93 -5.12 9.31
C GLU A 71 8.01 -6.08 8.12
N PRO A 72 7.35 -7.25 8.19
CA PRO A 72 7.30 -8.17 7.08
C PRO A 72 6.36 -7.69 5.98
N CYS A 73 6.71 -8.02 4.74
CA CYS A 73 5.95 -7.75 3.54
C CYS A 73 5.92 -9.02 2.66
N LEU A 74 4.75 -9.65 2.55
CA LEU A 74 4.58 -10.78 1.64
C LEU A 74 4.72 -10.30 0.19
N TYR A 75 5.39 -11.08 -0.63
CA TYR A 75 5.59 -10.80 -2.05
C TYR A 75 5.18 -12.03 -2.88
N GLY A 76 4.43 -11.79 -3.95
CA GLY A 76 3.95 -12.84 -4.83
C GLY A 76 3.21 -12.32 -6.04
N TRP A 77 2.51 -13.22 -6.71
CA TRP A 77 1.70 -12.98 -7.90
C TRP A 77 0.62 -14.08 -8.01
N LYS A 78 -0.28 -14.01 -8.99
CA LYS A 78 -1.32 -15.04 -9.17
C LYS A 78 -0.71 -16.42 -9.47
N LYS A 79 -1.23 -17.50 -8.87
CA LYS A 79 -0.77 -18.88 -9.16
C LYS A 79 -0.86 -19.24 -10.65
N LYS A 80 -1.92 -18.76 -11.32
CA LYS A 80 -2.16 -19.02 -12.75
C LYS A 80 -1.56 -17.95 -13.67
N GLY A 81 -0.94 -16.93 -13.08
CA GLY A 81 -0.38 -15.79 -13.79
C GLY A 81 1.06 -15.98 -14.24
N LYS A 82 1.63 -14.96 -14.89
CA LYS A 82 3.03 -14.90 -15.30
C LYS A 82 3.74 -13.77 -14.58
N HIS A 83 4.65 -14.09 -13.68
CA HIS A 83 5.43 -13.05 -13.01
C HIS A 83 6.28 -12.24 -14.00
N LYS A 84 6.15 -10.91 -13.96
CA LYS A 84 7.08 -9.97 -14.62
C LYS A 84 7.85 -9.16 -13.60
N TRP A 85 9.17 -9.11 -13.81
CA TRP A 85 10.12 -8.36 -13.00
C TRP A 85 10.82 -7.32 -13.87
N TYR A 86 10.90 -6.09 -13.38
CA TYR A 86 11.47 -4.95 -14.11
C TYR A 86 12.71 -4.36 -13.42
N ALA A 87 13.23 -5.03 -12.38
CA ALA A 87 14.48 -4.66 -11.71
C ALA A 87 15.64 -5.60 -12.13
N GLY A 88 16.79 -5.43 -11.47
CA GLY A 88 17.98 -6.24 -11.70
C GLY A 88 17.95 -7.61 -11.00
N ARG A 89 19.15 -8.11 -10.69
CA ARG A 89 19.39 -9.37 -9.94
C ARG A 89 20.07 -9.14 -8.58
N LYS A 90 20.09 -7.90 -8.08
CA LYS A 90 20.81 -7.51 -6.84
C LYS A 90 19.86 -7.06 -5.73
N GLU A 91 18.57 -7.03 -6.02
CA GLU A 91 17.50 -6.67 -5.12
C GLU A 91 17.37 -7.75 -4.05
N THR A 92 17.45 -7.33 -2.79
CA THR A 92 17.45 -8.25 -1.65
C THR A 92 16.07 -8.26 -0.98
N SER A 93 15.85 -9.26 -0.13
CA SER A 93 14.64 -9.36 0.69
C SER A 93 14.62 -8.41 1.89
N VAL A 94 15.71 -7.67 2.17
CA VAL A 94 15.79 -6.75 3.31
C VAL A 94 15.93 -5.32 2.80
N TRP A 95 15.00 -4.47 3.18
CA TRP A 95 14.89 -3.10 2.72
C TRP A 95 15.14 -2.14 3.87
N GLU A 96 16.11 -1.23 3.69
CA GLU A 96 16.48 -0.24 4.69
C GLU A 96 16.02 1.14 4.20
N PHE A 97 14.90 1.61 4.74
CA PHE A 97 14.35 2.93 4.45
C PHE A 97 14.03 3.66 5.75
N GLU A 98 14.46 4.92 5.82
CA GLU A 98 14.21 5.76 7.00
C GLU A 98 12.72 6.11 7.15
N LYS A 99 12.27 6.18 8.41
CA LYS A 99 10.94 6.70 8.74
C LYS A 99 11.00 8.24 8.80
N PRO A 100 9.99 8.97 8.30
CA PRO A 100 9.87 10.40 8.56
C PRO A 100 9.94 10.71 10.06
N LYS A 101 10.76 11.71 10.46
CA LYS A 101 11.02 12.06 11.87
C LYS A 101 9.79 12.64 12.60
N LYS A 102 8.80 13.15 11.87
CA LYS A 102 7.52 13.65 12.40
C LYS A 102 6.38 13.15 11.53
N ASN A 103 5.36 12.55 12.15
CA ASN A 103 4.07 12.25 11.52
C ASN A 103 2.99 12.94 12.34
N ALA A 104 2.55 14.12 11.92
CA ALA A 104 1.39 14.77 12.52
C ALA A 104 0.07 14.13 12.03
N ASP A 105 0.07 13.55 10.82
CA ASP A 105 -1.17 13.26 10.09
C ASP A 105 -1.64 11.81 10.20
N HIS A 106 -0.74 10.84 10.44
CA HIS A 106 -1.12 9.42 10.56
C HIS A 106 -0.13 8.58 11.40
N PRO A 107 -0.61 7.73 12.33
CA PRO A 107 0.26 6.94 13.22
C PRO A 107 1.15 5.92 12.47
N THR A 108 0.66 5.34 11.36
CA THR A 108 1.34 4.26 10.62
C THR A 108 1.74 4.62 9.17
N MET A 109 1.95 5.91 8.86
CA MET A 109 2.38 6.33 7.52
C MET A 109 3.70 5.65 7.11
N LYS A 110 3.66 4.95 5.98
CA LYS A 110 4.85 4.34 5.35
C LYS A 110 5.66 5.41 4.61
N PRO A 111 7.01 5.34 4.64
CA PRO A 111 7.85 6.23 3.83
C PRO A 111 7.53 6.08 2.34
N ILE A 112 7.50 7.18 1.60
CA ILE A 112 7.21 7.16 0.15
C ILE A 112 8.27 6.34 -0.59
N ALA A 113 9.55 6.51 -0.25
CA ALA A 113 10.65 5.77 -0.87
C ALA A 113 10.54 4.25 -0.67
N LEU A 114 10.04 3.80 0.50
CA LEU A 114 9.80 2.39 0.77
C LEU A 114 8.78 1.77 -0.19
N LEU A 115 7.74 2.54 -0.56
CA LEU A 115 6.68 2.06 -1.46
C LEU A 115 7.08 2.22 -2.93
N ALA A 116 7.78 3.30 -3.27
CA ALA A 116 8.29 3.54 -4.62
C ALA A 116 9.23 2.43 -5.09
N TYR A 117 10.02 1.84 -4.17
CA TYR A 117 10.96 0.77 -4.48
C TYR A 117 10.30 -0.49 -5.10
N PRO A 118 9.38 -1.20 -4.43
CA PRO A 118 8.70 -2.35 -5.01
C PRO A 118 7.81 -1.99 -6.21
N ILE A 119 7.21 -0.80 -6.24
CA ILE A 119 6.45 -0.31 -7.41
C ILE A 119 7.34 -0.28 -8.65
N LYS A 120 8.54 0.30 -8.56
CA LYS A 120 9.47 0.37 -9.70
C LYS A 120 9.99 -1.00 -10.11
N ASN A 121 10.16 -1.92 -9.16
CA ASN A 121 10.65 -3.26 -9.45
C ASN A 121 9.62 -4.15 -10.16
N SER A 122 8.33 -3.90 -9.94
CA SER A 122 7.23 -4.75 -10.42
C SER A 122 6.29 -4.07 -11.43
N SER A 123 6.62 -2.85 -11.90
CA SER A 123 5.78 -2.16 -12.88
C SER A 123 6.59 -1.22 -13.78
N MET A 124 6.01 -0.87 -14.93
CA MET A 124 6.53 0.19 -15.80
C MET A 124 5.79 1.52 -15.55
N THR A 125 6.32 2.62 -16.06
CA THR A 125 5.59 3.90 -16.14
C THR A 125 4.22 3.69 -16.80
N ASN A 126 3.22 4.44 -16.35
CA ASN A 126 1.80 4.33 -16.75
C ASN A 126 1.10 3.02 -16.36
N SER A 127 1.76 2.12 -15.62
CA SER A 127 1.08 0.95 -15.04
C SER A 127 0.09 1.39 -13.97
N LEU A 128 -0.93 0.57 -13.76
CA LEU A 128 -1.91 0.75 -12.69
C LEU A 128 -1.39 0.10 -11.40
N VAL A 129 -1.60 0.78 -10.27
CA VAL A 129 -1.36 0.29 -8.92
C VAL A 129 -2.65 0.40 -8.13
N LEU A 130 -3.08 -0.71 -7.50
CA LEU A 130 -4.23 -0.74 -6.60
C LEU A 130 -3.73 -0.76 -5.15
N ASP A 131 -4.22 0.17 -4.34
CA ASP A 131 -4.04 0.15 -2.88
C ASP A 131 -5.41 0.12 -2.19
N PRO A 132 -5.89 -1.06 -1.76
CA PRO A 132 -7.20 -1.19 -1.14
C PRO A 132 -7.24 -0.74 0.33
N PHE A 133 -6.09 -0.36 0.91
CA PHE A 133 -5.93 0.06 2.30
C PHE A 133 -5.02 1.29 2.37
N ALA A 134 -5.45 2.36 1.70
CA ALA A 134 -4.60 3.50 1.38
C ALA A 134 -4.09 4.26 2.61
N GLY A 135 -4.86 4.27 3.70
CA GLY A 135 -4.53 4.96 4.95
C GLY A 135 -4.19 6.42 4.69
N SER A 136 -2.93 6.79 4.94
CA SER A 136 -2.45 8.16 4.69
C SER A 136 -2.25 8.53 3.21
N GLY A 137 -2.30 7.60 2.26
CA GLY A 137 -2.10 7.88 0.82
C GLY A 137 -0.65 7.85 0.34
N SER A 138 0.27 7.22 1.07
CA SER A 138 1.67 7.14 0.66
C SER A 138 1.87 6.39 -0.67
N THR A 139 1.05 5.39 -0.98
CA THR A 139 1.11 4.67 -2.27
C THR A 139 0.70 5.57 -3.43
N LEU A 140 -0.34 6.39 -3.26
CA LEU A 140 -0.77 7.38 -4.25
C LEU A 140 0.37 8.36 -4.59
N ILE A 141 1.02 8.92 -3.56
CA ILE A 141 2.14 9.84 -3.75
C ILE A 141 3.35 9.13 -4.39
N ALA A 142 3.64 7.90 -3.99
CA ALA A 142 4.72 7.12 -4.60
C ALA A 142 4.45 6.84 -6.09
N CYS A 143 3.20 6.56 -6.46
CA CYS A 143 2.80 6.37 -7.85
C CYS A 143 2.94 7.67 -8.64
N GLU A 144 2.46 8.80 -8.12
CA GLU A 144 2.62 10.12 -8.73
C GLU A 144 4.10 10.42 -9.03
N GLN A 145 4.98 10.29 -8.03
CA GLN A 145 6.41 10.56 -8.16
C GLN A 145 7.14 9.59 -9.10
N THR A 146 6.56 8.42 -9.35
CA THR A 146 7.14 7.40 -10.24
C THR A 146 6.41 7.32 -11.58
N GLY A 147 5.41 8.15 -11.85
CA GLY A 147 4.64 8.11 -13.10
C GLY A 147 3.81 6.82 -13.25
N ARG A 148 3.20 6.33 -12.17
CA ARG A 148 2.18 5.26 -12.19
C ARG A 148 0.81 5.85 -11.86
N ILE A 149 -0.25 5.18 -12.27
CA ILE A 149 -1.63 5.57 -11.96
C ILE A 149 -2.08 4.77 -10.74
N CYS A 150 -2.45 5.43 -9.65
CA CYS A 150 -2.90 4.78 -8.43
C CYS A 150 -4.43 4.81 -8.31
N TYR A 151 -5.02 3.65 -8.05
CA TYR A 151 -6.38 3.51 -7.54
C TYR A 151 -6.29 3.16 -6.05
N ALA A 152 -6.72 4.09 -5.21
CA ALA A 152 -6.64 3.96 -3.76
C ALA A 152 -8.05 3.83 -3.16
N ILE A 153 -8.22 2.96 -2.17
CA ILE A 153 -9.47 2.79 -1.41
C ILE A 153 -9.14 2.98 0.07
N GLU A 154 -9.98 3.75 0.75
CA GLU A 154 -9.91 3.99 2.19
C GLU A 154 -11.35 4.03 2.73
N LEU A 155 -11.55 3.40 3.90
CA LEU A 155 -12.86 3.26 4.52
C LEU A 155 -13.17 4.43 5.46
N ASP A 156 -12.15 4.93 6.18
CA ASP A 156 -12.32 6.03 7.12
C ASP A 156 -12.31 7.37 6.37
N GLU A 157 -13.45 8.07 6.40
CA GLU A 157 -13.64 9.37 5.77
C GLU A 157 -12.57 10.39 6.20
N LYS A 158 -12.09 10.32 7.46
CA LYS A 158 -11.03 11.19 7.95
C LYS A 158 -9.72 10.94 7.20
N TYR A 159 -9.42 9.69 6.87
CA TYR A 159 -8.21 9.34 6.13
C TYR A 159 -8.35 9.63 4.63
N CYS A 160 -9.55 9.52 4.06
CA CYS A 160 -9.84 10.06 2.72
C CYS A 160 -9.48 11.55 2.63
N ASP A 161 -9.88 12.37 3.61
CA ASP A 161 -9.51 13.79 3.65
C ASP A 161 -7.99 14.00 3.75
N VAL A 162 -7.30 13.18 4.56
CA VAL A 162 -5.83 13.23 4.69
C VAL A 162 -5.16 12.92 3.36
N ILE A 163 -5.61 11.89 2.64
CA ILE A 163 -5.08 11.49 1.33
C ILE A 163 -5.17 12.68 0.35
N VAL A 164 -6.35 13.29 0.23
CA VAL A 164 -6.58 14.37 -0.74
C VAL A 164 -5.75 15.60 -0.40
N LYS A 165 -5.70 16.00 0.89
CA LYS A 165 -4.88 17.14 1.34
C LYS A 165 -3.40 16.92 1.05
N ARG A 166 -2.86 15.76 1.43
CA ARG A 166 -1.46 15.41 1.17
C ARG A 166 -1.14 15.35 -0.32
N TYR A 167 -2.07 14.88 -1.15
CA TYR A 167 -1.89 14.87 -2.60
C TYR A 167 -1.85 16.29 -3.17
N ILE A 168 -2.78 17.17 -2.78
CA ILE A 168 -2.79 18.59 -3.18
C ILE A 168 -1.49 19.30 -2.75
N GLU A 169 -1.04 19.08 -1.52
CA GLU A 169 0.23 19.62 -1.03
C GLU A 169 1.42 19.14 -1.89
N GLN A 170 1.43 17.87 -2.26
CA GLN A 170 2.47 17.27 -3.09
C GLN A 170 2.52 17.86 -4.51
N ILE A 171 1.38 18.14 -5.13
CA ILE A 171 1.29 18.71 -6.49
C ILE A 171 1.22 20.25 -6.51
N GLY A 172 1.10 20.88 -5.34
CA GLY A 172 1.14 22.33 -5.12
C GLY A 172 -0.13 23.10 -5.46
N ASN A 173 -1.21 22.45 -5.90
CA ASN A 173 -2.50 23.06 -6.21
C ASN A 173 -3.62 22.01 -6.32
N ASP A 174 -4.88 22.43 -6.37
CA ASP A 174 -6.06 21.56 -6.48
C ASP A 174 -6.73 21.57 -7.87
N LYS A 175 -6.13 22.21 -8.88
CA LYS A 175 -6.77 22.45 -10.19
C LYS A 175 -7.15 21.16 -10.92
N SER A 176 -6.35 20.11 -10.76
CA SER A 176 -6.59 18.79 -11.35
C SER A 176 -7.34 17.84 -10.41
N VAL A 177 -7.66 18.28 -9.19
CA VAL A 177 -8.28 17.43 -8.16
C VAL A 177 -9.79 17.61 -8.19
N LYS A 178 -10.48 16.51 -8.47
CA LYS A 178 -11.93 16.45 -8.54
C LYS A 178 -12.47 15.46 -7.51
N VAL A 179 -13.59 15.81 -6.92
CA VAL A 179 -14.35 14.97 -6.00
C VAL A 179 -15.67 14.59 -6.67
N LEU A 180 -15.93 13.30 -6.78
CA LEU A 180 -17.19 12.78 -7.30
C LEU A 180 -18.10 12.40 -6.13
N ARG A 181 -19.27 13.04 -6.02
CA ARG A 181 -20.29 12.73 -5.00
C ARG A 181 -21.67 12.70 -5.61
N GLY A 182 -22.39 11.58 -5.46
CA GLY A 182 -23.75 11.43 -5.99
C GLY A 182 -23.86 11.66 -7.51
N GLY A 183 -22.82 11.28 -8.27
CA GLY A 183 -22.78 11.48 -9.73
C GLY A 183 -22.45 12.89 -10.20
N LYS A 184 -22.12 13.82 -9.28
CA LYS A 184 -21.69 15.19 -9.59
C LYS A 184 -20.20 15.37 -9.28
N GLU A 185 -19.53 16.16 -10.12
CA GLU A 185 -18.14 16.61 -9.90
C GLU A 185 -18.10 17.91 -9.11
N TYR A 186 -17.19 17.97 -8.15
CA TYR A 186 -16.89 19.14 -7.32
C TYR A 186 -15.37 19.33 -7.28
N SER A 187 -14.90 20.56 -7.08
CA SER A 187 -13.53 20.81 -6.62
C SER A 187 -13.39 20.41 -5.16
N PHE A 188 -12.16 20.09 -4.73
CA PHE A 188 -11.92 19.77 -3.32
C PHE A 188 -12.26 20.95 -2.40
N THR A 189 -11.96 22.18 -2.84
CA THR A 189 -12.25 23.40 -2.09
C THR A 189 -13.76 23.60 -1.86
N GLU A 190 -14.61 23.35 -2.87
CA GLU A 190 -16.07 23.43 -2.72
C GLU A 190 -16.64 22.43 -1.71
N VAL A 191 -16.06 21.24 -1.62
CA VAL A 191 -16.49 20.23 -0.66
C VAL A 191 -16.05 20.61 0.76
N CYS A 192 -14.87 21.22 0.92
CA CYS A 192 -14.33 21.60 2.22
C CYS A 192 -15.04 22.80 2.88
N THR A 193 -15.62 23.72 2.10
CA THR A 193 -16.21 24.97 2.60
C THR A 193 -17.70 24.87 2.95
N ASN A 194 -18.40 23.84 2.46
CA ASN A 194 -19.81 23.59 2.76
C ASN A 194 -20.01 22.82 4.08
N LYS A 195 -19.55 23.40 5.20
CA LYS A 195 -19.91 22.94 6.55
C LYS A 195 -21.20 23.58 7.03
#